data_AF-A0A961R7Q5-F1
#
_entry.id   AF-A0A961R7Q5-F1
#
_cell.length_a   1.000
_cell.length_b   1.000
_cell.length_c   1.000
_cell.angle_alpha   90.00
_cell.angle_beta   90.00
_cell.angle_gamma   90.00
#
_symmetry.space_group_name_H-M   'P 1'
#
loop_
_entity.id
_entity.type
_entity.pdbx_description
1 polymer ?
#
loop_
_entity_poly.entity_id
_entity_poly.type
_entity_poly.pdbx_seq_one_letter_code
_entity_poly.pdbx_strand_id
1 'polypeptide(L)'
;MNAGLALNTLLLRIARLLIVLFAVAAWTGTARAQDSNIAQAQSSKIETIAAEIDSLAKSVDAIASDDAKLVEMRIKAEQAERDLLTASLAFQPRLSEIGTRLDQLGAPPAEGQPAEPDVVTAERNRLLGEKAELNALIGKAESATIAANTLVGQINDLRRDLFARALYTRTPLSLESLSEAGHAFGEEIGRFNR
;
A
#
# COMPACT_ATOMS: atom_id res chain seq x y z
N MET A 1 -44.16 5.17 -59.50
CA MET A 1 -43.77 4.15 -58.49
C MET A 1 -42.27 3.92 -58.68
N ASN A 2 -41.29 4.33 -57.87
CA ASN A 2 -41.13 4.22 -56.41
C ASN A 2 -40.01 5.18 -55.88
N ALA A 3 -40.02 6.47 -56.22
CA ALA A 3 -38.99 7.39 -55.68
C ALA A 3 -39.19 7.75 -54.19
N GLY A 4 -40.44 7.72 -53.70
CA GLY A 4 -40.78 8.07 -52.30
C GLY A 4 -40.42 7.01 -51.25
N LEU A 5 -40.29 5.72 -51.63
CA LEU A 5 -39.93 4.66 -50.68
C LEU A 5 -38.42 4.60 -50.38
N ALA A 6 -37.57 4.98 -51.33
CA ALA A 6 -36.11 4.95 -51.15
C ALA A 6 -35.62 6.05 -50.20
N LEU A 7 -36.28 7.21 -50.20
CA LEU A 7 -35.92 8.33 -49.34
C LEU A 7 -36.29 8.07 -47.87
N ASN A 8 -37.43 7.42 -47.63
CA ASN A 8 -37.92 7.11 -46.28
C ASN A 8 -37.08 6.01 -45.60
N THR A 9 -36.58 5.04 -46.37
CA THR A 9 -35.71 3.97 -45.88
C THR A 9 -34.27 4.43 -45.61
N LEU A 10 -33.79 5.44 -46.34
CA LEU A 10 -32.48 6.07 -46.10
C LEU A 10 -32.50 6.94 -44.83
N LEU A 11 -33.56 7.73 -44.64
CA LEU A 11 -33.76 8.56 -43.43
C LEU A 11 -33.89 7.71 -42.16
N LEU A 12 -34.59 6.57 -42.22
CA LEU A 12 -34.69 5.61 -41.11
C LEU A 12 -33.36 4.90 -40.78
N ARG A 13 -32.47 4.69 -41.77
CA ARG A 13 -31.15 4.09 -41.56
C ARG A 13 -30.16 5.07 -40.92
N ILE A 14 -30.20 6.35 -41.29
CA ILE A 14 -29.39 7.40 -40.68
C ILE A 14 -29.85 7.67 -39.24
N ALA A 15 -31.16 7.66 -38.98
CA ALA A 15 -31.70 7.78 -37.62
C ALA A 15 -31.31 6.59 -36.71
N ARG A 16 -31.25 5.36 -37.24
CA ARG A 16 -30.78 4.19 -36.48
C ARG A 16 -29.27 4.20 -36.22
N LEU A 17 -28.46 4.73 -37.13
CA LEU A 17 -27.01 4.90 -36.94
C LEU A 17 -26.68 5.98 -35.90
N LEU A 18 -27.50 7.04 -35.82
CA LEU A 18 -27.36 8.08 -34.79
C LEU A 18 -27.83 7.63 -33.40
N ILE A 19 -28.83 6.74 -33.31
CA ILE A 19 -29.29 6.18 -32.02
C ILE A 19 -28.28 5.17 -31.45
N VAL A 20 -27.54 4.43 -32.29
CA VAL A 20 -26.47 3.52 -31.83
C VAL A 20 -25.22 4.30 -31.39
N LEU A 21 -24.90 5.44 -32.01
CA LEU A 21 -23.79 6.31 -31.56
C LEU A 21 -24.09 7.06 -30.25
N PHE A 22 -25.37 7.34 -29.96
CA PHE A 22 -25.78 8.00 -28.72
C PHE A 22 -25.96 7.04 -27.53
N ALA A 23 -26.23 5.75 -27.78
CA ALA A 23 -26.40 4.74 -26.73
C ALA A 23 -25.07 4.31 -26.06
N VAL A 24 -23.92 4.51 -26.71
CA VAL A 24 -22.60 4.19 -26.12
C VAL A 24 -22.10 5.29 -25.18
N ALA A 25 -22.52 6.54 -25.37
CA ALA A 25 -22.10 7.67 -24.52
C ALA A 25 -22.67 7.58 -23.09
N ALA A 26 -23.87 7.02 -22.91
CA ALA A 26 -24.54 6.96 -21.61
C ALA A 26 -23.98 5.89 -20.64
N TRP A 27 -23.19 4.92 -21.13
CA TRP A 27 -22.55 3.92 -20.27
C TRP A 27 -21.16 4.33 -19.76
N THR A 28 -20.57 5.41 -20.29
CA THR A 28 -19.20 5.83 -19.95
C THR A 28 -19.12 6.89 -18.84
N GLY A 29 -20.23 7.54 -18.50
CA GLY A 29 -20.27 8.63 -17.52
C GLY A 29 -20.21 8.18 -16.06
N THR A 30 -20.83 7.05 -15.71
CA THR A 30 -20.90 6.56 -14.33
C THR A 30 -19.59 5.92 -13.86
N ALA A 31 -18.84 5.28 -14.76
CA ALA A 31 -17.56 4.65 -14.42
C ALA A 31 -16.50 5.68 -13.94
N ARG A 32 -16.37 6.82 -14.64
CA ARG A 32 -15.37 7.85 -14.31
C ARG A 32 -15.59 8.52 -12.95
N ALA A 33 -16.84 8.71 -12.55
CA ALA A 33 -17.16 9.27 -11.23
C ALA A 33 -16.88 8.29 -10.09
N GLN A 34 -16.98 6.99 -10.35
CA GLN A 34 -16.66 5.96 -9.36
C GLN A 34 -15.15 5.81 -9.17
N ASP A 35 -14.35 5.86 -10.23
CA ASP A 35 -12.90 5.69 -10.17
C ASP A 35 -12.19 6.83 -9.43
N SER A 36 -12.64 8.08 -9.65
CA SER A 36 -12.09 9.26 -8.95
C SER A 36 -12.37 9.23 -7.44
N ASN A 37 -13.56 8.79 -7.04
CA ASN A 37 -13.90 8.60 -5.63
C ASN A 37 -13.04 7.51 -4.97
N ILE A 38 -12.76 6.41 -5.68
CA ILE A 38 -11.88 5.34 -5.17
C ILE A 38 -10.46 5.87 -4.99
N ALA A 39 -9.90 6.57 -5.99
CA ALA A 39 -8.54 7.10 -5.92
C ALA A 39 -8.37 8.07 -4.73
N GLN A 40 -9.34 8.97 -4.51
CA GLN A 40 -9.32 9.90 -3.38
C GLN A 40 -9.47 9.18 -2.03
N ALA A 41 -10.34 8.17 -1.95
CA ALA A 41 -10.50 7.36 -0.74
C ALA A 41 -9.22 6.60 -0.37
N GLN A 42 -8.55 5.98 -1.36
CA GLN A 42 -7.28 5.28 -1.12
C GLN A 42 -6.15 6.24 -0.76
N SER A 43 -6.11 7.42 -1.38
CA SER A 43 -5.15 8.47 -1.02
C SER A 43 -5.26 8.83 0.46
N SER A 44 -6.46 9.19 0.91
CA SER A 44 -6.75 9.52 2.31
C SER A 44 -6.39 8.37 3.27
N LYS A 45 -6.69 7.12 2.87
CA LYS A 45 -6.31 5.93 3.63
C LYS A 45 -4.79 5.83 3.80
N ILE A 46 -4.01 6.03 2.73
CA ILE A 46 -2.54 6.01 2.78
C ILE A 46 -2.01 7.10 3.71
N GLU A 47 -2.56 8.33 3.65
CA GLU A 47 -2.09 9.43 4.51
C GLU A 47 -2.36 9.14 5.99
N THR A 48 -3.53 8.60 6.28
CA THR A 48 -3.94 8.24 7.65
C THR A 48 -3.01 7.17 8.21
N ILE A 49 -2.78 6.08 7.46
CA ILE A 49 -1.91 4.99 7.91
C ILE A 49 -0.46 5.45 8.08
N ALA A 50 0.04 6.27 7.15
CA ALA A 50 1.39 6.83 7.26
C ALA A 50 1.55 7.68 8.53
N ALA A 51 0.55 8.50 8.86
CA ALA A 51 0.54 9.28 10.10
C ALA A 51 0.45 8.39 11.35
N GLU A 52 -0.32 7.31 11.30
CA GLU A 52 -0.38 6.32 12.38
C GLU A 52 0.99 5.68 12.62
N ILE A 53 1.68 5.23 11.56
CA ILE A 53 3.03 4.64 11.66
C ILE A 53 4.02 5.64 12.29
N ASP A 54 4.00 6.89 11.85
CA ASP A 54 4.86 7.95 12.42
C ASP A 54 4.55 8.19 13.91
N SER A 55 3.27 8.17 14.30
CA SER A 55 2.87 8.27 15.71
C SER A 55 3.32 7.06 16.54
N LEU A 56 3.23 5.84 15.98
CA LEU A 56 3.73 4.63 16.66
C LEU A 56 5.25 4.71 16.83
N ALA A 57 5.98 5.10 15.79
CA ALA A 57 7.43 5.25 15.84
C ALA A 57 7.86 6.28 16.91
N LYS A 58 7.17 7.41 17.03
CA LYS A 58 7.47 8.43 18.06
C LYS A 58 7.17 7.97 19.49
N SER A 59 6.34 6.94 19.67
CA SER A 59 5.92 6.47 21.00
C SER A 59 6.63 5.20 21.45
N VAL A 60 7.42 4.54 20.59
CA VAL A 60 8.09 3.27 20.89
C VAL A 60 8.99 3.35 22.12
N ASP A 61 9.78 4.44 22.25
CA ASP A 61 10.70 4.62 23.37
C ASP A 61 9.97 4.80 24.70
N ALA A 62 8.80 5.45 24.68
CA ALA A 62 7.99 5.67 25.88
C ALA A 62 7.40 4.37 26.46
N ILE A 63 7.32 3.32 25.63
CA ILE A 63 6.82 1.99 26.03
C ILE A 63 7.92 0.92 26.03
N ALA A 64 9.18 1.30 25.85
CA ALA A 64 10.31 0.37 25.64
C ALA A 64 10.52 -0.65 26.78
N SER A 65 9.99 -0.39 27.98
CA SER A 65 10.08 -1.29 29.13
C SER A 65 8.86 -2.22 29.32
N ASP A 66 7.86 -2.15 28.44
CA ASP A 66 6.57 -2.85 28.57
C ASP A 66 6.37 -3.81 27.40
N ASP A 67 6.74 -5.09 27.58
CA ASP A 67 6.69 -6.11 26.50
C ASP A 67 5.29 -6.27 25.90
N ALA A 68 4.25 -6.17 26.73
CA ALA A 68 2.87 -6.32 26.27
C ALA A 68 2.47 -5.18 25.31
N LYS A 69 2.83 -3.94 25.64
CA LYS A 69 2.59 -2.79 24.75
C LYS A 69 3.43 -2.86 23.48
N LEU A 70 4.67 -3.35 23.58
CA LEU A 70 5.53 -3.55 22.41
C LEU A 70 4.93 -4.59 21.45
N VAL A 71 4.36 -5.69 21.95
CA VAL A 71 3.62 -6.67 21.14
C VAL A 71 2.42 -6.03 20.45
N GLU A 72 1.62 -5.26 21.19
CA GLU A 72 0.45 -4.59 20.62
C GLU A 72 0.85 -3.60 19.51
N MET A 73 1.89 -2.80 19.74
CA MET A 73 2.42 -1.87 18.75
C MET A 73 2.90 -2.59 17.49
N ARG A 74 3.58 -3.73 17.64
CA ARG A 74 4.01 -4.56 16.51
C ARG A 74 2.82 -5.04 15.68
N ILE A 75 1.76 -5.54 16.31
CA ILE A 75 0.55 -5.98 15.61
C ILE A 75 -0.06 -4.83 14.81
N LYS A 76 -0.10 -3.62 15.37
CA LYS A 76 -0.59 -2.42 14.67
C LYS A 76 0.28 -2.08 13.46
N ALA A 77 1.61 -2.11 13.61
CA ALA A 77 2.53 -1.84 12.50
C ALA A 77 2.41 -2.88 11.37
N GLU A 78 2.29 -4.17 11.69
CA GLU A 78 2.06 -5.24 10.71
C GLU A 78 0.70 -5.12 10.01
N GLN A 79 -0.34 -4.66 10.73
CA GLN A 79 -1.64 -4.37 10.13
C GLN A 79 -1.56 -3.19 9.16
N ALA A 80 -0.90 -2.10 9.56
CA ALA A 80 -0.67 -0.93 8.74
C ALA A 80 0.05 -1.28 7.43
N GLU A 81 1.06 -2.16 7.47
CA GLU A 81 1.74 -2.67 6.27
C GLU A 81 0.77 -3.36 5.29
N ARG A 82 -0.08 -4.27 5.79
CA ARG A 82 -1.07 -4.97 4.94
C ARG A 82 -2.08 -4.01 4.33
N ASP A 83 -2.51 -3.01 5.09
CA ASP A 83 -3.45 -2.00 4.62
C ASP A 83 -2.84 -1.08 3.56
N LEU A 84 -1.57 -0.70 3.69
CA LEU A 84 -0.83 0.07 2.68
C LEU A 84 -0.66 -0.71 1.39
N LEU A 85 -0.34 -2.01 1.48
CA LEU A 85 -0.26 -2.88 0.30
C LEU A 85 -1.61 -2.93 -0.43
N THR A 86 -2.69 -3.12 0.32
CA THR A 86 -4.05 -3.18 -0.25
C THR A 86 -4.44 -1.86 -0.91
N ALA A 87 -4.17 -0.72 -0.27
CA ALA A 87 -4.42 0.60 -0.83
C ALA A 87 -3.61 0.85 -2.12
N SER A 88 -2.36 0.41 -2.16
CA SER A 88 -1.50 0.54 -3.34
C SER A 88 -2.01 -0.30 -4.52
N LEU A 89 -2.44 -1.53 -4.26
CA LEU A 89 -2.98 -2.43 -5.29
C LEU A 89 -4.30 -1.92 -5.87
N ALA A 90 -5.08 -1.14 -5.12
CA ALA A 90 -6.33 -0.56 -5.60
C ALA A 90 -6.15 0.45 -6.75
N PHE A 91 -4.93 0.97 -6.98
CA PHE A 91 -4.64 1.85 -8.12
C PHE A 91 -4.36 1.09 -9.43
N GLN A 92 -4.12 -0.22 -9.38
CA GLN A 92 -3.75 -1.03 -10.56
C GLN A 92 -4.76 -0.97 -11.71
N PRO A 93 -6.08 -1.09 -11.48
CA PRO A 93 -7.05 -1.01 -12.58
C PRO A 93 -7.00 0.34 -13.31
N ARG A 94 -6.88 1.43 -12.54
CA ARG A 94 -6.84 2.79 -13.08
C ARG A 94 -5.55 3.05 -13.86
N LEU A 95 -4.40 2.60 -13.35
CA LEU A 95 -3.13 2.69 -14.07
C LEU A 95 -3.15 1.91 -15.39
N SER A 96 -3.76 0.72 -15.41
CA SER A 96 -3.93 -0.08 -16.62
C SER A 96 -4.82 0.63 -17.66
N GLU A 97 -5.92 1.24 -17.21
CA GLU A 97 -6.80 2.03 -18.08
C GLU A 97 -6.08 3.25 -18.66
N ILE A 98 -5.34 3.99 -17.85
CA ILE A 98 -4.53 5.14 -18.30
C ILE A 98 -3.50 4.68 -19.34
N GLY A 99 -2.79 3.58 -19.08
CA GLY A 99 -1.84 3.00 -20.03
C GLY A 99 -2.49 2.67 -21.37
N THR A 100 -3.61 1.94 -21.35
CA THR A 100 -4.38 1.58 -22.55
C THR A 100 -4.79 2.82 -23.35
N ARG A 101 -5.22 3.90 -22.68
CA ARG A 101 -5.62 5.14 -23.34
C ARG A 101 -4.43 5.89 -23.93
N LEU A 102 -3.31 5.94 -23.23
CA LEU A 102 -2.08 6.53 -23.76
C LEU A 102 -1.60 5.77 -25.01
N ASP A 103 -1.70 4.43 -25.00
CA ASP A 103 -1.36 3.61 -26.16
C ASP A 103 -2.29 3.87 -27.35
N GLN A 104 -3.58 4.09 -27.11
CA GLN A 104 -4.55 4.47 -28.14
C GLN A 104 -4.30 5.86 -28.72
N LEU A 105 -3.82 6.81 -27.91
CA LEU A 105 -3.40 8.14 -28.39
C LEU A 105 -2.11 8.08 -29.21
N GLY A 106 -1.26 7.08 -28.96
CA GLY A 106 0.00 6.90 -29.64
C GLY A 106 1.08 7.91 -29.22
N ALA A 107 2.27 7.72 -29.80
CA ALA A 107 3.40 8.61 -29.59
C ALA A 107 3.11 10.01 -30.17
N PRO A 108 3.61 11.08 -29.54
CA PRO A 108 3.52 12.42 -30.11
C PRO A 108 4.22 12.47 -31.50
N PRO A 109 3.85 13.41 -32.38
CA PRO A 109 4.43 13.49 -33.72
C PRO A 109 5.91 13.83 -33.61
N ALA A 110 6.72 13.24 -34.48
CA ALA A 110 8.13 13.59 -34.59
C ALA A 110 8.30 15.07 -35.01
N GLU A 111 9.45 15.67 -34.70
CA GLU A 111 9.78 17.02 -35.14
C GLU A 111 9.61 17.17 -36.66
N GLY A 112 8.88 18.20 -37.09
CA GLY A 112 8.59 18.47 -38.51
C GLY A 112 7.33 17.79 -39.06
N GLN A 113 6.64 16.94 -38.29
CA GLN A 113 5.30 16.45 -38.64
C GLN A 113 4.22 17.52 -38.34
N PRO A 114 3.04 17.46 -38.98
CA PRO A 114 1.91 18.31 -38.62
C PRO A 114 1.59 18.21 -37.13
N ALA A 115 1.35 19.36 -36.49
CA ALA A 115 0.98 19.41 -35.08
C ALA A 115 -0.29 18.56 -34.83
N GLU A 116 -0.28 17.85 -33.71
CA GLU A 116 -1.47 17.16 -33.24
C GLU A 116 -2.61 18.16 -32.94
N PRO A 117 -3.87 17.70 -33.03
CA PRO A 117 -4.98 18.49 -32.51
C PRO A 117 -4.78 18.81 -31.02
N ASP A 118 -5.00 20.07 -30.62
CA ASP A 118 -4.81 20.53 -29.23
C ASP A 118 -5.53 19.64 -28.20
N VAL A 119 -6.71 19.11 -28.57
CA VAL A 119 -7.50 18.20 -27.74
C VAL A 119 -6.79 16.88 -27.43
N VAL A 120 -6.01 16.34 -28.38
CA VAL A 120 -5.24 15.10 -28.21
C VAL A 120 -4.06 15.34 -27.27
N THR A 121 -3.33 16.44 -27.51
CA THR A 121 -2.22 16.85 -26.65
C THR A 121 -2.68 17.14 -25.23
N ALA A 122 -3.81 17.82 -25.05
CA ALA A 122 -4.40 18.11 -23.74
C ALA A 122 -4.79 16.83 -22.99
N GLU A 123 -5.47 15.88 -23.66
CA GLU A 123 -5.84 14.60 -23.03
C GLU A 123 -4.60 13.77 -22.66
N ARG A 124 -3.57 13.74 -23.52
CA ARG A 124 -2.30 13.06 -23.19
C ARG A 124 -1.66 13.65 -21.94
N ASN A 125 -1.54 14.98 -21.86
CA ASN A 125 -0.95 15.64 -20.70
C ASN A 125 -1.77 15.39 -19.43
N ARG A 126 -3.10 15.40 -19.52
CA ARG A 126 -3.99 15.07 -18.41
C ARG A 126 -3.75 13.64 -17.90
N LEU A 127 -3.69 12.66 -18.80
CA LEU A 127 -3.45 11.25 -18.46
C LEU A 127 -2.06 11.02 -17.87
N LEU A 128 -1.02 11.70 -18.38
CA LEU A 128 0.33 11.64 -17.83
C LEU A 128 0.40 12.24 -16.43
N GLY A 129 -0.29 13.36 -16.20
CA GLY A 129 -0.41 13.97 -14.87
C GLY A 129 -1.07 13.02 -13.88
N GLU A 130 -2.23 12.46 -14.24
CA GLU A 130 -2.95 11.50 -13.40
C GLU A 130 -2.09 10.26 -13.08
N LYS A 131 -1.35 9.73 -14.07
CA LYS A 131 -0.40 8.62 -13.84
C LYS A 131 0.71 9.00 -12.84
N ALA A 132 1.26 10.20 -12.96
CA ALA A 132 2.31 10.67 -12.06
C ALA A 132 1.80 10.82 -10.62
N GLU A 133 0.58 11.36 -10.44
CA GLU A 133 -0.07 11.48 -9.13
C GLU A 133 -0.30 10.11 -8.47
N LEU A 134 -0.84 9.14 -9.20
CA LEU A 134 -1.05 7.78 -8.70
C LEU A 134 0.27 7.09 -8.31
N ASN A 135 1.32 7.25 -9.11
CA ASN A 135 2.64 6.71 -8.78
C ASN A 135 3.27 7.38 -7.55
N ALA A 136 3.04 8.68 -7.34
CA ALA A 136 3.49 9.36 -6.14
C ALA A 136 2.80 8.80 -4.88
N LEU A 137 1.50 8.49 -4.97
CA LEU A 137 0.75 7.85 -3.87
C LEU A 137 1.26 6.45 -3.56
N ILE A 138 1.57 5.65 -4.59
CA ILE A 138 2.21 4.34 -4.43
C ILE A 138 3.56 4.49 -3.72
N GLY A 139 4.41 5.43 -4.17
CA GLY A 139 5.71 5.69 -3.53
C GLY A 139 5.58 6.14 -2.07
N LYS A 140 4.53 6.92 -1.74
CA LYS A 140 4.21 7.28 -0.34
C LYS A 140 3.84 6.05 0.48
N ALA A 141 3.02 5.16 -0.06
CA ALA A 141 2.65 3.92 0.61
C ALA A 141 3.87 2.99 0.81
N GLU A 142 4.73 2.84 -0.20
CA GLU A 142 5.98 2.07 -0.10
C GLU A 142 6.90 2.64 0.98
N SER A 143 7.07 3.97 1.03
CA SER A 143 7.87 4.64 2.06
C SER A 143 7.32 4.38 3.46
N ALA A 144 6.00 4.42 3.63
CA ALA A 144 5.34 4.11 4.89
C ALA A 144 5.48 2.62 5.28
N THR A 145 5.41 1.69 4.31
CA THR A 145 5.67 0.27 4.54
C THR A 145 7.10 0.02 5.03
N ILE A 146 8.09 0.72 4.47
CA ILE A 146 9.49 0.64 4.95
C ILE A 146 9.60 1.15 6.39
N ALA A 147 8.92 2.26 6.70
CA ALA A 147 8.90 2.81 8.06
C ALA A 147 8.25 1.83 9.07
N ALA A 148 7.13 1.19 8.70
CA ALA A 148 6.49 0.17 9.52
C ALA A 148 7.42 -1.03 9.77
N ASN A 149 8.08 -1.54 8.72
CA ASN A 149 9.05 -2.64 8.85
C ASN A 149 10.23 -2.27 9.74
N THR A 150 10.72 -1.04 9.64
CA THR A 150 11.80 -0.53 10.50
C THR A 150 11.35 -0.51 11.97
N LEU A 151 10.14 -0.04 12.24
CA LEU A 151 9.55 -0.04 13.58
C LEU A 151 9.39 -1.47 14.14
N VAL A 152 8.91 -2.42 13.35
CA VAL A 152 8.82 -3.83 13.75
C VAL A 152 10.19 -4.38 14.13
N GLY A 153 11.24 -4.04 13.36
CA GLY A 153 12.62 -4.39 13.69
C GLY A 153 13.07 -3.84 15.04
N GLN A 154 12.87 -2.54 15.28
CA GLN A 154 13.19 -1.89 16.56
C GLN A 154 12.45 -2.54 17.73
N ILE A 155 11.17 -2.85 17.58
CA ILE A 155 10.38 -3.52 18.59
C ILE A 155 10.96 -4.90 18.91
N ASN A 156 11.34 -5.68 17.90
CA ASN A 156 11.92 -7.01 18.13
C ASN A 156 13.25 -6.92 18.90
N ASP A 157 14.08 -5.92 18.63
CA ASP A 157 15.31 -5.69 19.39
C ASP A 157 15.04 -5.31 20.85
N LEU A 158 14.12 -4.37 21.11
CA LEU A 158 13.73 -3.99 22.46
C LEU A 158 13.21 -5.18 23.28
N ARG A 159 12.35 -6.01 22.67
CA ARG A 159 11.81 -7.20 23.32
C ARG A 159 12.86 -8.25 23.60
N ARG A 160 13.83 -8.44 22.68
CA ARG A 160 14.99 -9.32 22.90
C ARG A 160 15.80 -8.84 24.12
N ASP A 161 15.99 -7.54 24.26
CA ASP A 161 16.71 -6.96 25.40
C ASP A 161 15.95 -7.12 26.72
N LEU A 162 14.62 -6.92 26.73
CA LEU A 162 13.78 -7.18 27.90
C LEU A 162 13.84 -8.65 28.33
N PHE A 163 13.78 -9.57 27.36
CA PHE A 163 13.90 -10.99 27.61
C PHE A 163 15.26 -11.34 28.21
N ALA A 164 16.35 -10.82 27.65
CA ALA A 164 17.70 -11.04 28.18
C ALA A 164 17.83 -10.52 29.63
N ARG A 165 17.33 -9.32 29.92
CA ARG A 165 17.32 -8.76 31.29
C ARG A 165 16.51 -9.61 32.27
N ALA A 166 15.37 -10.14 31.84
CA ALA A 166 14.54 -11.02 32.65
C ALA A 166 15.28 -12.34 32.99
N LEU A 167 16.07 -12.89 32.07
CA LEU A 167 16.90 -14.07 32.32
C LEU A 167 17.98 -13.79 33.37
N TYR A 168 18.73 -12.69 33.24
CA TYR A 168 19.79 -12.35 34.20
C TYR A 168 19.27 -11.99 35.60
N THR A 169 18.09 -11.36 35.70
CA THR A 169 17.51 -10.97 36.99
C THR A 169 17.10 -12.19 37.83
N ARG A 170 16.78 -13.32 37.19
CA ARG A 170 16.37 -14.56 37.89
C ARG A 170 17.51 -15.51 38.22
N THR A 171 18.75 -15.22 37.82
CA THR A 171 19.91 -16.02 38.21
C THR A 171 20.86 -15.18 39.06
N PRO A 172 20.50 -14.84 40.31
CA PRO A 172 21.49 -14.36 41.25
C PRO A 172 22.45 -15.53 41.52
N LEU A 173 23.64 -15.46 40.93
CA LEU A 173 24.78 -16.26 41.40
C LEU A 173 25.15 -15.72 42.78
N SER A 174 24.47 -16.21 43.82
CA SER A 174 24.79 -15.86 45.20
C SER A 174 25.97 -16.71 45.67
N LEU A 175 26.81 -16.13 46.55
CA LEU A 175 27.86 -16.88 47.24
C LEU A 175 27.30 -18.12 47.96
N GLU A 176 26.06 -18.05 48.42
CA GLU A 176 25.33 -19.15 49.03
C GLU A 176 25.02 -20.27 48.04
N SER A 177 24.48 -19.97 46.85
CA SER A 177 24.22 -20.98 45.80
C SER A 177 25.51 -21.63 45.29
N LEU A 178 26.62 -20.88 45.26
CA LEU A 178 27.94 -21.38 44.89
C LEU A 178 28.52 -22.28 46.00
N SER A 179 28.34 -21.92 47.27
CA SER A 179 28.74 -22.73 48.42
C SER A 179 27.95 -24.03 48.48
N GLU A 180 26.63 -23.96 48.26
CA GLU A 180 25.74 -25.12 48.26
C GLU A 180 26.09 -26.09 47.11
N ALA A 181 26.37 -25.57 45.91
CA ALA A 181 26.88 -26.39 44.80
C ALA A 181 28.22 -27.06 45.14
N GLY A 182 29.13 -26.35 45.82
CA GLY A 182 30.42 -26.89 46.26
C GLY A 182 30.27 -28.00 47.31
N HIS A 183 29.36 -27.85 48.26
CA HIS A 183 29.06 -28.87 49.27
C HIS A 183 28.42 -30.11 48.64
N ALA A 184 27.43 -29.94 47.76
CA ALA A 184 26.78 -31.05 47.06
C ALA A 184 27.78 -31.86 46.21
N PHE A 185 28.71 -31.17 45.54
CA PHE A 185 29.78 -31.81 44.78
C PHE A 185 30.73 -32.61 45.67
N GLY A 186 31.13 -32.06 46.83
CA GLY A 186 31.97 -32.74 47.81
C GLY A 186 31.31 -33.99 48.39
N GLU A 187 30.02 -33.94 48.70
CA GLU A 187 29.26 -35.11 49.16
C GLU A 187 29.17 -36.20 48.09
N GLU A 188 28.95 -35.84 46.83
CA GLU A 188 28.84 -36.80 45.73
C GLU A 188 30.18 -37.51 45.46
N ILE A 189 31.31 -36.80 45.48
CA ILE A 189 32.65 -37.42 45.40
C ILE A 189 32.88 -38.38 46.59
N GLY A 190 32.48 -37.98 47.80
CA GLY A 190 32.58 -38.83 48.99
C GLY A 190 31.69 -40.08 48.92
N ARG A 191 30.60 -40.04 48.15
CA ARG A 191 29.68 -41.15 47.90
C ARG A 191 30.22 -42.12 46.85
N PHE A 192 30.94 -41.63 45.84
CA PHE A 192 31.61 -42.47 44.85
C PHE A 192 32.85 -43.20 45.37
N ASN A 193 33.48 -42.70 46.43
CA ASN A 193 34.71 -43.27 47.00
C ASN A 193 34.44 -44.24 48.18
N ARG A 194 33.20 -44.72 48.32
CA ARG A 194 32.77 -45.63 49.39
C ARG A 194 32.14 -46.89 48.82
#